data_AF-A0A1F9Z7Q9-F1
#
_entry.id   AF-A0A1F9Z7Q9-F1
#
_cell.length_a   1.000
_cell.length_b   1.000
_cell.length_c   1.000
_cell.angle_alpha   90.00
_cell.angle_beta   90.00
_cell.angle_gamma   90.00
#
_symmetry.space_group_name_H-M   'P 1'
#
loop_
_entity.id
_entity.type
_entity.pdbx_description
1 polymer ?
#
loop_
_entity_poly.entity_id
_entity_poly.type
_entity_poly.pdbx_seq_one_letter_code
_entity_poly.pdbx_strand_id
1 'polypeptide(L)'
;MGSTDPEEFEKELERGASREKRMDWDDAEAFYDALLAGLGKVSGDDRHGRAMRAMALLRKGNALMELGRWEDARRTFDEALHEAKASGDEGVLGQAALAAGTFAGNRGDSERAEAFLLESLELFHRRNDRASLQGRGWAFLNLASLYGRTGRLDLAFVTFTKAQNTLGAAENWGGVAAAWEAQGQLRRVIGDEERWQDDLSEAVIFYDREGMKEKADALRTLLGRRIV
;
A
#
# COMPACT_ATOMS: atom_id res chain seq x y z
N MET A 1 -26.53 -3.03 -18.77
CA MET A 1 -26.58 -2.70 -17.33
C MET A 1 -25.93 -3.86 -16.61
N GLY A 2 -24.61 -3.80 -16.42
CA GLY A 2 -23.89 -4.75 -15.58
C GLY A 2 -23.56 -4.04 -14.29
N SER A 3 -24.49 -4.05 -13.32
CA SER A 3 -24.10 -3.78 -11.94
C SER A 3 -23.34 -5.02 -11.49
N THR A 4 -22.01 -4.98 -11.56
CA THR A 4 -21.17 -6.04 -10.99
C THR A 4 -21.56 -6.20 -9.52
N ASP A 5 -21.87 -7.42 -9.10
CA ASP A 5 -22.20 -7.74 -7.72
C ASP A 5 -21.00 -7.39 -6.82
N PRO A 6 -21.18 -6.61 -5.73
CA PRO A 6 -20.09 -6.26 -4.82
C PRO A 6 -19.27 -7.46 -4.35
N GLU A 7 -19.91 -8.62 -4.10
CA GLU A 7 -19.21 -9.83 -3.67
C GLU A 7 -18.36 -10.44 -4.79
N GLU A 8 -18.83 -10.36 -6.04
CA GLU A 8 -18.07 -10.81 -7.20
C GLU A 8 -16.88 -9.87 -7.45
N PHE A 9 -17.09 -8.56 -7.31
CA PHE A 9 -16.03 -7.58 -7.44
C PHE A 9 -14.94 -7.75 -6.38
N GLU A 10 -15.29 -8.03 -5.13
CA GLU A 10 -14.32 -8.30 -4.07
C GLU A 10 -13.45 -9.52 -4.39
N LYS A 11 -14.06 -10.61 -4.88
CA LYS A 11 -13.32 -11.80 -5.35
C LYS A 11 -12.38 -11.49 -6.51
N GLU A 12 -12.79 -10.63 -7.44
CA GLU A 12 -11.90 -10.20 -8.53
C GLU A 12 -10.73 -9.35 -8.00
N LEU A 13 -10.97 -8.46 -7.03
CA LEU A 13 -9.89 -7.72 -6.38
C LEU A 13 -8.91 -8.66 -5.66
N GLU A 14 -9.38 -9.70 -4.99
CA GLU A 14 -8.54 -10.73 -4.36
C GLU A 14 -7.70 -11.50 -5.38
N ARG A 15 -8.29 -11.85 -6.53
CA ARG A 15 -7.56 -12.49 -7.64
C ARG A 15 -6.44 -11.60 -8.17
N GLY A 16 -6.70 -10.30 -8.30
CA GLY A 16 -5.67 -9.33 -8.64
C GLY A 16 -4.59 -9.26 -7.56
N ALA A 17 -4.98 -9.12 -6.29
CA ALA A 17 -4.07 -9.01 -5.16
C ALA A 17 -3.19 -10.26 -4.99
N SER A 18 -3.69 -11.45 -5.36
CA SER A 18 -2.89 -12.66 -5.39
C SER A 18 -1.74 -12.61 -6.41
N ARG A 19 -1.89 -11.85 -7.51
CA ARG A 19 -0.80 -11.63 -8.49
C ARG A 19 0.21 -10.64 -7.92
N GLU A 20 -0.25 -9.55 -7.30
CA GLU A 20 0.59 -8.59 -6.58
C GLU A 20 1.44 -9.30 -5.49
N LYS A 21 0.83 -10.22 -4.72
CA LYS A 21 1.54 -11.00 -3.69
C LYS A 21 2.67 -11.88 -4.25
N ARG A 22 2.56 -12.33 -5.50
CA ARG A 22 3.60 -13.08 -6.23
C ARG A 22 4.53 -12.16 -7.03
N MET A 23 4.34 -10.84 -6.93
CA MET A 23 5.10 -9.84 -7.67
C MET A 23 4.97 -9.96 -9.19
N ASP A 24 3.88 -10.58 -9.67
CA ASP A 24 3.54 -10.72 -11.09
C ASP A 24 2.92 -9.39 -11.59
N TRP A 25 3.69 -8.29 -11.57
CA TRP A 25 3.15 -6.94 -11.75
C TRP A 25 2.57 -6.68 -13.15
N ASP A 26 3.17 -7.23 -14.20
CA ASP A 26 2.63 -7.16 -15.57
C ASP A 26 1.27 -7.87 -15.66
N ASP A 27 1.15 -9.08 -15.10
CA ASP A 27 -0.10 -9.83 -15.07
C ASP A 27 -1.16 -9.14 -14.19
N ALA A 28 -0.75 -8.51 -13.09
CA ALA A 28 -1.63 -7.73 -12.23
C ALA A 28 -2.19 -6.51 -12.99
N GLU A 29 -1.33 -5.75 -13.68
CA GLU A 29 -1.75 -4.59 -14.48
C GLU A 29 -2.74 -4.97 -15.57
N ALA A 30 -2.44 -6.02 -16.34
CA ALA A 30 -3.32 -6.53 -17.39
C ALA A 30 -4.66 -7.03 -16.83
N PHE A 31 -4.64 -7.68 -15.66
CA PHE A 31 -5.84 -8.14 -14.98
C PHE A 31 -6.73 -6.96 -14.54
N TYR A 32 -6.14 -5.92 -13.93
CA TYR A 32 -6.91 -4.74 -13.52
C TYR A 32 -7.44 -3.94 -14.71
N ASP A 33 -6.71 -3.92 -15.84
CA ASP A 33 -7.20 -3.32 -17.08
C ASP A 33 -8.45 -4.05 -17.60
N ALA A 34 -8.42 -5.39 -17.62
CA ALA A 34 -9.57 -6.20 -18.00
C ALA A 34 -10.75 -6.02 -17.02
N LEU A 35 -10.50 -5.96 -15.72
CA LEU A 35 -11.52 -5.70 -14.70
C LEU A 35 -12.20 -4.33 -14.92
N LEU A 36 -11.41 -3.29 -15.18
CA LEU A 36 -11.92 -1.94 -15.47
C LEU A 36 -12.73 -1.90 -16.77
N ALA A 37 -12.33 -2.65 -17.79
CA ALA A 37 -13.09 -2.79 -19.02
C ALA A 37 -14.44 -3.49 -18.77
N GLY A 38 -14.47 -4.52 -17.91
CA GLY A 38 -15.68 -5.23 -17.51
C GLY A 38 -16.66 -4.38 -16.71
N LEU A 39 -16.18 -3.50 -15.82
CA LEU A 39 -17.01 -2.52 -15.11
C LEU A 39 -17.67 -1.50 -16.06
N GLY A 40 -17.04 -1.25 -17.21
CA GLY A 40 -17.57 -0.35 -18.24
C GLY A 40 -17.67 1.11 -17.78
N LYS A 41 -18.54 1.87 -18.46
CA LYS A 41 -18.83 3.27 -18.11
C LYS A 41 -19.80 3.32 -16.93
N VAL A 42 -19.38 3.99 -15.87
CA VAL A 42 -20.20 4.24 -14.68
C VAL A 42 -20.90 5.59 -14.81
N SER A 43 -22.18 5.63 -14.45
CA SER A 43 -22.98 6.86 -14.51
C SER A 43 -22.50 7.92 -13.50
N GLY A 44 -22.90 9.18 -13.71
CA GLY A 44 -22.66 10.29 -12.77
C GLY A 44 -23.05 9.98 -11.33
N ASP A 45 -24.22 9.36 -11.18
CA ASP A 45 -24.94 9.11 -9.94
C ASP A 45 -24.68 7.73 -9.32
N ASP A 46 -24.03 6.81 -10.04
CA ASP A 46 -23.71 5.46 -9.55
C ASP A 46 -22.50 5.49 -8.61
N ARG A 47 -22.76 5.87 -7.36
CA ARG A 47 -21.73 5.95 -6.31
C ARG A 47 -20.99 4.63 -6.08
N HIS A 48 -21.69 3.50 -6.20
CA HIS A 48 -21.10 2.19 -5.94
C HIS A 48 -20.17 1.75 -7.07
N GLY A 49 -20.60 1.90 -8.33
CA GLY A 49 -19.75 1.67 -9.49
C GLY A 49 -18.50 2.53 -9.49
N ARG A 50 -18.60 3.78 -9.00
CA ARG A 50 -17.46 4.69 -8.86
C ARG A 50 -16.47 4.22 -7.79
N ALA A 51 -16.97 3.75 -6.65
CA ALA A 51 -16.13 3.14 -5.62
C ALA A 51 -15.37 1.91 -6.16
N MET A 52 -16.05 1.04 -6.92
CA MET A 52 -15.41 -0.12 -7.56
C MET A 52 -14.34 0.28 -8.59
N ARG A 53 -14.65 1.22 -9.49
CA ARG A 53 -13.66 1.75 -10.44
C ARG A 53 -12.46 2.35 -9.72
N ALA A 54 -12.69 3.17 -8.68
CA ALA A 54 -11.61 3.77 -7.90
C ALA A 54 -10.70 2.70 -7.31
N MET A 55 -11.24 1.68 -6.64
CA MET A 55 -10.43 0.60 -6.05
C MET A 55 -9.60 -0.17 -7.09
N ALA A 56 -10.19 -0.51 -8.24
CA ALA A 56 -9.46 -1.18 -9.32
C ALA A 56 -8.38 -0.28 -9.94
N LEU A 57 -8.66 1.02 -10.12
CA LEU A 57 -7.67 2.00 -10.58
C LEU A 57 -6.51 2.15 -9.58
N LEU A 58 -6.78 2.18 -8.27
CA LEU A 58 -5.73 2.26 -7.25
C LEU A 58 -4.77 1.06 -7.33
N ARG A 59 -5.32 -0.15 -7.48
CA ARG A 59 -4.51 -1.37 -7.66
C ARG A 59 -3.69 -1.33 -8.94
N LYS A 60 -4.32 -0.95 -10.07
CA LYS A 60 -3.63 -0.75 -11.35
C LYS A 60 -2.50 0.27 -11.25
N GLY A 61 -2.76 1.40 -10.61
CA GLY A 61 -1.77 2.46 -10.41
C GLY A 61 -0.55 1.97 -9.62
N ASN A 62 -0.77 1.17 -8.58
CA ASN A 62 0.31 0.54 -7.82
C ASN A 62 1.14 -0.42 -8.70
N ALA A 63 0.49 -1.31 -9.47
CA ALA A 63 1.21 -2.19 -10.39
C ALA A 63 2.04 -1.40 -11.42
N LEU A 64 1.50 -0.31 -11.96
CA LEU A 64 2.23 0.58 -12.88
C LEU A 64 3.42 1.28 -12.19
N MET A 65 3.33 1.63 -10.91
CA MET A 65 4.46 2.17 -10.16
C MET A 65 5.57 1.14 -10.00
N GLU A 66 5.23 -0.10 -9.63
CA GLU A 66 6.19 -1.19 -9.47
C GLU A 66 6.88 -1.54 -10.81
N LEU A 67 6.17 -1.41 -11.93
CA LEU A 67 6.73 -1.53 -13.28
C LEU A 67 7.54 -0.30 -13.73
N GLY A 68 7.62 0.77 -12.92
CA GLY A 68 8.32 2.01 -13.28
C GLY A 68 7.62 2.83 -14.38
N ARG A 69 6.35 2.53 -14.70
CA ARG A 69 5.53 3.24 -15.70
C ARG A 69 4.91 4.50 -15.08
N TRP A 70 5.76 5.45 -14.69
CA TRP A 70 5.40 6.58 -13.82
C TRP A 70 4.29 7.51 -14.36
N GLU A 71 4.31 7.85 -15.65
CA GLU A 71 3.27 8.71 -16.24
C GLU A 71 1.92 8.00 -16.37
N ASP A 72 1.93 6.69 -16.62
CA ASP A 72 0.71 5.89 -16.63
C ASP A 72 0.13 5.80 -15.22
N ALA A 73 0.97 5.47 -14.23
CA ALA A 73 0.59 5.45 -12.83
C ALA A 73 -0.02 6.79 -12.38
N ARG A 74 0.61 7.92 -12.73
CA ARG A 74 0.09 9.26 -12.41
C ARG A 74 -1.32 9.46 -12.94
N ARG A 75 -1.55 9.19 -14.23
CA ARG A 75 -2.87 9.32 -14.86
C ARG A 75 -3.90 8.40 -14.20
N THR A 76 -3.51 7.17 -13.89
CA THR A 76 -4.38 6.20 -13.23
C THR A 76 -4.74 6.62 -11.81
N PHE A 77 -3.82 7.19 -11.03
CA PHE A 77 -4.15 7.72 -9.69
C PHE A 77 -5.00 8.99 -9.74
N ASP A 78 -4.76 9.88 -10.72
CA ASP A 78 -5.60 11.07 -10.92
C ASP A 78 -7.06 10.65 -11.22
N GLU A 79 -7.25 9.62 -12.06
CA GLU A 79 -8.58 9.03 -12.32
C GLU A 79 -9.15 8.35 -11.06
N ALA A 80 -8.34 7.58 -10.33
CA ALA A 80 -8.78 6.91 -9.11
C ALA A 80 -9.28 7.90 -8.05
N LEU A 81 -8.57 9.01 -7.86
CA LEU A 81 -8.95 10.06 -6.93
C LEU A 81 -10.23 10.79 -7.38
N HIS A 82 -10.41 11.00 -8.68
CA HIS A 82 -11.65 11.55 -9.23
C HIS A 82 -12.84 10.63 -8.91
N GLU A 83 -12.70 9.32 -9.18
CA GLU A 83 -13.75 8.34 -8.92
C GLU A 83 -14.04 8.17 -7.42
N ALA A 84 -12.99 8.16 -6.58
CA ALA A 84 -13.14 8.08 -5.12
C ALA A 84 -13.87 9.29 -4.54
N LYS A 85 -13.62 10.50 -5.04
CA LYS A 85 -14.38 11.70 -4.62
C LYS A 85 -15.83 11.62 -5.06
N ALA A 86 -16.09 11.16 -6.28
CA ALA A 86 -17.42 11.08 -6.85
C ALA A 86 -18.27 9.93 -6.25
N SER A 87 -17.65 8.89 -5.68
CA SER A 87 -18.38 7.85 -4.93
C SER A 87 -18.95 8.37 -3.61
N GLY A 88 -18.29 9.35 -2.99
CA GLY A 88 -18.62 9.83 -1.65
C GLY A 88 -18.31 8.82 -0.54
N ASP A 89 -17.57 7.75 -0.84
CA ASP A 89 -17.11 6.78 0.14
C ASP A 89 -15.78 7.25 0.76
N GLU A 90 -15.81 7.58 2.06
CA GLU A 90 -14.64 8.10 2.77
C GLU A 90 -13.51 7.08 2.90
N GLY A 91 -13.82 5.79 2.95
CA GLY A 91 -12.81 4.73 3.01
C GLY A 91 -12.04 4.62 1.70
N VAL A 92 -12.76 4.64 0.57
CA VAL A 92 -12.16 4.64 -0.77
C VAL A 92 -11.39 5.93 -1.02
N LEU A 93 -11.91 7.08 -0.58
CA LEU A 93 -11.17 8.35 -0.63
C LEU A 93 -9.90 8.30 0.21
N GLY A 94 -9.94 7.69 1.39
CA GLY A 94 -8.77 7.47 2.25
C GLY A 94 -7.70 6.62 1.58
N GLN A 95 -8.10 5.57 0.85
CA GLN A 95 -7.18 4.74 0.06
C GLN A 95 -6.58 5.53 -1.11
N ALA A 96 -7.38 6.38 -1.77
CA ALA A 96 -6.89 7.22 -2.86
C ALA A 96 -5.89 8.29 -2.38
N ALA A 97 -6.16 8.92 -1.22
CA ALA A 97 -5.23 9.84 -0.58
C ALA A 97 -3.92 9.13 -0.20
N LEU A 98 -4.00 7.92 0.37
CA LEU A 98 -2.82 7.10 0.67
C LEU A 98 -1.97 6.87 -0.59
N ALA A 99 -2.59 6.42 -1.69
CA ALA A 99 -1.88 6.15 -2.94
C ALA A 99 -1.24 7.42 -3.53
N ALA A 100 -1.95 8.55 -3.52
CA ALA A 100 -1.42 9.84 -3.95
C ALA A 100 -0.21 10.28 -3.11
N GLY A 101 -0.27 10.07 -1.79
CA GLY A 101 0.83 10.35 -0.88
C GLY A 101 2.06 9.49 -1.15
N THR A 102 1.88 8.18 -1.33
CA THR A 102 2.94 7.25 -1.70
C THR A 102 3.58 7.64 -3.05
N PHE A 103 2.76 7.94 -4.06
CA PHE A 103 3.23 8.38 -5.37
C PHE A 103 4.07 9.67 -5.27
N ALA A 104 3.55 10.70 -4.60
CA ALA A 104 4.27 11.96 -4.39
C ALA A 104 5.62 11.73 -3.68
N GLY A 105 5.63 10.86 -2.66
CA GLY A 105 6.82 10.49 -1.92
C GLY A 105 7.88 9.83 -2.80
N ASN A 106 7.49 8.93 -3.70
CA ASN A 106 8.38 8.27 -4.66
C ASN A 106 8.89 9.23 -5.75
N ARG A 107 8.14 10.31 -6.03
CA ARG A 107 8.56 11.39 -6.93
C ARG A 107 9.41 12.46 -6.25
N GLY A 108 9.69 12.31 -4.95
CA GLY A 108 10.51 13.24 -4.17
C GLY A 108 9.76 14.47 -3.64
N ASP A 109 8.45 14.56 -3.87
CA ASP A 109 7.61 15.64 -3.36
C ASP A 109 7.17 15.32 -1.93
N SER A 110 8.08 15.58 -0.99
CA SER A 110 7.91 15.22 0.42
C SER A 110 6.75 15.98 1.09
N GLU A 111 6.53 17.24 0.70
CA GLU A 111 5.48 18.08 1.29
C GLU A 111 4.09 17.56 0.90
N ARG A 112 3.86 17.28 -0.39
CA ARG A 112 2.57 16.73 -0.84
C ARG A 112 2.38 15.30 -0.34
N ALA A 113 3.44 14.51 -0.26
CA ALA A 113 3.38 13.17 0.31
C ALA A 113 2.86 13.20 1.74
N GLU A 114 3.45 14.05 2.60
CA GLU A 114 3.04 14.20 3.99
C GLU A 114 1.59 14.68 4.11
N ALA A 115 1.19 15.70 3.33
CA ALA A 115 -0.18 16.21 3.33
C ALA A 115 -1.22 15.13 2.99
N PHE A 116 -1.00 14.36 1.93
CA PHE A 116 -1.92 13.30 1.51
C PHE A 116 -1.95 12.12 2.49
N LEU A 117 -0.80 11.75 3.08
CA LEU A 117 -0.73 10.68 4.09
C LEU A 117 -1.48 11.08 5.38
N LEU A 118 -1.38 12.34 5.80
CA LEU A 118 -2.14 12.86 6.94
C LEU A 118 -3.64 12.95 6.64
N GLU A 119 -4.03 13.38 5.43
CA GLU A 119 -5.43 13.34 4.98
C GLU A 119 -5.99 11.91 5.00
N SER A 120 -5.22 10.93 4.52
CA SER A 120 -5.60 9.52 4.57
C SER A 120 -5.82 9.03 6.00
N LEU A 121 -4.93 9.38 6.94
CA LEU A 121 -5.07 9.04 8.35
C LEU A 121 -6.37 9.61 8.96
N GLU A 122 -6.72 10.86 8.62
CA GLU A 122 -7.95 11.51 9.09
C GLU A 122 -9.20 10.81 8.54
N LEU A 123 -9.20 10.47 7.24
CA LEU A 123 -10.32 9.77 6.60
C LEU A 123 -10.57 8.39 7.23
N PHE A 124 -9.51 7.66 7.58
CA PHE A 124 -9.65 6.38 8.27
C PHE A 124 -9.85 6.48 9.79
N HIS A 125 -9.65 7.65 10.42
CA HIS A 125 -9.79 7.80 11.87
C HIS A 125 -11.23 7.60 12.35
N ARG A 126 -12.21 7.87 11.48
CA ARG A 126 -13.64 7.88 11.80
C ARG A 126 -14.25 6.51 12.06
N ARG A 127 -13.52 5.43 11.75
CA ARG A 127 -13.98 4.04 11.92
C ARG A 127 -12.88 3.17 12.53
N ASN A 128 -13.29 2.12 13.24
CA ASN A 128 -12.36 1.16 13.85
C ASN A 128 -12.54 -0.27 13.33
N ASP A 129 -13.06 -0.40 12.11
CA ASP A 129 -13.11 -1.67 11.39
C ASP A 129 -11.73 -2.07 10.85
N ARG A 130 -11.62 -3.34 10.42
CA ARG A 130 -10.38 -3.91 9.90
C ARG A 130 -9.84 -3.15 8.70
N ALA A 131 -10.68 -2.72 7.76
CA ALA A 131 -10.24 -2.00 6.56
C ALA A 131 -9.64 -0.63 6.91
N SER A 132 -10.25 0.07 7.86
CA SER A 132 -9.78 1.37 8.36
C SER A 132 -8.48 1.23 9.17
N LEU A 133 -8.31 0.15 9.93
CA LEU A 133 -7.03 -0.18 10.55
C LEU A 133 -5.94 -0.45 9.50
N GLN A 134 -6.23 -1.24 8.45
CA GLN A 134 -5.28 -1.47 7.37
C GLN A 134 -4.86 -0.16 6.70
N GLY A 135 -5.82 0.70 6.35
CA GLY A 135 -5.56 2.00 5.74
C GLY A 135 -4.65 2.88 6.60
N ARG A 136 -4.95 3.02 7.90
CA ARG A 136 -4.10 3.77 8.86
C ARG A 136 -2.71 3.17 8.97
N GLY A 137 -2.62 1.85 9.06
CA GLY A 137 -1.36 1.13 9.15
C GLY A 137 -0.42 1.40 7.97
N TRP A 138 -0.94 1.32 6.75
CA TRP A 138 -0.18 1.64 5.53
C TRP A 138 0.17 3.13 5.43
N ALA A 139 -0.71 4.03 5.87
CA ALA A 139 -0.41 5.45 5.91
C ALA A 139 0.73 5.75 6.91
N PHE A 140 0.72 5.15 8.10
CA PHE A 140 1.84 5.26 9.04
C PHE A 140 3.14 4.72 8.46
N LEU A 141 3.12 3.57 7.78
CA LEU A 141 4.32 3.00 7.16
C LEU A 141 4.96 3.96 6.14
N ASN A 142 4.15 4.51 5.23
CA ASN A 142 4.63 5.44 4.22
C ASN A 142 5.14 6.75 4.84
N LEU A 143 4.45 7.23 5.89
CA LEU A 143 4.86 8.42 6.62
C LEU A 143 6.17 8.21 7.39
N ALA A 144 6.35 7.06 8.02
CA ALA A 144 7.60 6.67 8.69
C ALA A 144 8.77 6.64 7.70
N SER A 145 8.56 6.04 6.53
CA SER A 145 9.56 5.98 5.46
C SER A 145 9.91 7.38 4.92
N LEU A 146 8.91 8.26 4.79
CA LEU A 146 9.09 9.66 4.42
C LEU A 146 9.91 10.42 5.48
N TYR A 147 9.60 10.22 6.76
CA TYR A 147 10.36 10.81 7.87
C TYR A 147 11.81 10.34 7.89
N GLY A 148 12.06 9.05 7.65
CA GLY A 148 13.41 8.51 7.52
C GLY A 148 14.22 9.19 6.42
N ARG A 149 13.63 9.30 5.21
CA ARG A 149 14.28 9.97 4.06
C ARG A 149 14.52 11.47 4.28
N THR A 150 13.69 12.11 5.10
CA THR A 150 13.83 13.54 5.46
C THR A 150 14.66 13.77 6.73
N GLY A 151 15.30 12.73 7.27
CA GLY A 151 16.19 12.82 8.44
C GLY A 151 15.48 12.99 9.79
N ARG A 152 14.15 12.91 9.83
CA ARG A 152 13.33 12.97 11.06
C ARG A 152 13.31 11.60 11.75
N LEU A 153 14.48 11.11 12.16
CA LEU A 153 14.69 9.72 12.58
C LEU A 153 13.84 9.30 13.78
N ASP A 154 13.77 10.10 14.85
CA ASP A 154 12.95 9.77 16.03
C ASP A 154 11.47 9.62 15.66
N LEU A 155 10.98 10.52 14.82
CA LEU A 155 9.62 10.49 14.34
C LEU A 155 9.38 9.30 13.41
N ALA A 156 10.36 8.93 12.58
CA ALA A 156 10.30 7.75 11.72
C ALA A 156 10.11 6.47 12.54
N PHE A 157 10.96 6.22 13.54
CA PHE A 157 10.89 5.00 14.36
C PHE A 157 9.61 4.91 15.18
N VAL A 158 9.17 6.00 15.82
CA VAL A 158 7.86 6.03 16.51
C VAL A 158 6.71 5.73 15.54
N THR A 159 6.81 6.22 14.30
CA THR A 159 5.76 6.02 13.29
C THR A 159 5.79 4.59 12.71
N PHE A 160 6.96 3.95 12.57
CA PHE A 160 7.07 2.52 12.25
C PHE A 160 6.38 1.66 13.31
N THR A 161 6.60 1.94 14.60
CA THR A 161 5.90 1.23 15.69
C THR A 161 4.38 1.40 15.59
N LYS A 162 3.89 2.60 15.25
CA LYS A 162 2.45 2.82 15.01
C LYS A 162 1.95 1.98 13.83
N ALA A 163 2.71 1.90 12.73
CA ALA A 163 2.36 1.07 11.57
C ALA A 163 2.25 -0.40 11.96
N GLN A 164 3.26 -0.96 12.63
CA GLN A 164 3.30 -2.35 13.07
C GLN A 164 2.12 -2.70 14.00
N ASN A 165 1.86 -1.87 15.01
CA ASN A 165 0.76 -2.10 15.94
C ASN A 165 -0.61 -2.02 15.24
N THR A 166 -0.79 -1.04 14.35
CA THR A 166 -2.07 -0.84 13.65
C THR A 166 -2.33 -1.95 12.63
N LEU A 167 -1.31 -2.36 11.87
CA LEU A 167 -1.39 -3.47 10.91
C LEU A 167 -1.58 -4.81 11.63
N GLY A 168 -0.93 -5.00 12.77
CA GLY A 168 -1.11 -6.18 13.62
C GLY A 168 -2.53 -6.28 14.18
N ALA A 169 -3.11 -5.18 14.65
CA ALA A 169 -4.52 -5.12 15.07
C ALA A 169 -5.50 -5.40 13.91
N ALA A 170 -5.09 -5.13 12.67
CA ALA A 170 -5.85 -5.48 11.47
C ALA A 170 -5.59 -6.90 10.95
N GLU A 171 -4.74 -7.68 11.64
CA GLU A 171 -4.25 -8.99 11.21
C GLU A 171 -3.70 -8.97 9.78
N ASN A 172 -3.00 -7.89 9.42
CA ASN A 172 -2.31 -7.75 8.15
C ASN A 172 -0.82 -8.06 8.37
N TRP A 173 -0.48 -9.35 8.45
CA TRP A 173 0.88 -9.79 8.79
C TRP A 173 1.89 -9.43 7.70
N GLY A 174 1.50 -9.47 6.42
CA GLY A 174 2.33 -8.96 5.33
C GLY A 174 2.66 -7.47 5.46
N GLY A 175 1.71 -6.67 5.96
CA GLY A 175 1.93 -5.25 6.27
C GLY A 175 2.85 -5.04 7.47
N VAL A 176 2.69 -5.84 8.53
CA VAL A 176 3.62 -5.81 9.69
C VAL A 176 5.04 -6.14 9.24
N ALA A 177 5.20 -7.18 8.41
CA ALA A 177 6.49 -7.54 7.81
C ALA A 177 7.09 -6.41 6.98
N ALA A 178 6.29 -5.77 6.13
CA ALA A 178 6.74 -4.62 5.33
C ALA A 178 7.18 -3.43 6.20
N ALA A 179 6.55 -3.22 7.34
CA ALA A 179 6.95 -2.17 8.28
C ALA A 179 8.29 -2.45 8.95
N TRP A 180 8.52 -3.69 9.37
CA TRP A 180 9.84 -4.13 9.85
C TRP A 180 10.92 -4.04 8.77
N GLU A 181 10.62 -4.51 7.56
CA GLU A 181 11.57 -4.44 6.44
C GLU A 181 11.97 -2.99 6.15
N ALA A 182 11.01 -2.07 6.04
CA ALA A 182 11.27 -0.66 5.79
C ALA A 182 12.07 0.01 6.92
N GLN A 183 11.77 -0.32 8.18
CA GLN A 183 12.56 0.14 9.33
C GLN A 183 14.00 -0.35 9.26
N GLY A 184 14.19 -1.63 8.93
CA GLY A 184 15.51 -2.21 8.72
C GLY A 184 16.28 -1.50 7.60
N GLN A 185 15.64 -1.22 6.46
CA GLN A 185 16.31 -0.46 5.39
C GLN A 185 16.77 0.92 5.87
N LEU A 186 15.98 1.61 6.70
CA LEU A 186 16.41 2.88 7.32
C LEU A 186 17.60 2.68 8.26
N ARG A 187 17.58 1.65 9.13
CA ARG A 187 18.70 1.31 10.03
C ARG A 187 20.00 1.09 9.26
N ARG A 188 19.92 0.35 8.15
CA ARG A 188 21.05 0.12 7.25
C ARG A 188 21.60 1.41 6.65
N VAL A 189 20.72 2.31 6.19
CA VAL A 189 21.13 3.62 5.63
C VAL A 189 21.86 4.48 6.67
N ILE A 190 21.45 4.42 7.94
CA ILE A 190 22.10 5.19 9.02
C ILE A 190 23.28 4.47 9.69
N GLY A 191 23.64 3.26 9.21
CA GLY A 191 24.78 2.48 9.71
C GLY A 191 24.53 1.71 11.00
N ASP A 192 23.28 1.55 11.42
CA ASP A 192 22.89 0.76 12.61
C ASP A 192 22.66 -0.70 12.22
N GLU A 193 23.78 -1.39 11.97
CA GLU A 193 23.80 -2.75 11.41
C GLU A 193 23.21 -3.80 12.38
N GLU A 194 23.41 -3.64 13.69
CA GLU A 194 22.88 -4.57 14.70
C GLU A 194 21.34 -4.58 14.65
N ARG A 195 20.71 -3.42 14.79
CA ARG A 195 19.24 -3.33 14.75
C ARG A 195 18.66 -3.60 13.37
N TRP A 196 19.43 -3.37 12.30
CA TRP A 196 19.02 -3.79 10.96
C TRP A 196 18.79 -5.31 10.87
N GLN A 197 19.64 -6.12 11.51
CA GLN A 197 19.49 -7.58 11.50
C GLN A 197 18.27 -8.02 12.31
N ASP A 198 18.03 -7.38 13.46
CA ASP A 198 16.84 -7.62 14.28
C ASP A 198 15.57 -7.30 13.49
N ASP A 199 15.51 -6.13 12.85
CA ASP A 199 14.38 -5.67 12.05
C ASP A 199 14.08 -6.62 10.88
N LEU A 200 15.12 -7.09 10.17
CA LEU A 200 14.92 -8.05 9.07
C LEU A 200 14.50 -9.44 9.57
N SER A 201 14.97 -9.85 10.75
CA SER A 201 14.55 -11.13 11.36
C SER A 201 13.06 -11.11 11.71
N GLU A 202 12.58 -10.01 12.28
CA GLU A 202 11.15 -9.78 12.51
C GLU A 202 10.36 -9.78 11.20
N ALA A 203 10.85 -9.09 10.15
CA ALA A 203 10.22 -9.09 8.84
C ALA A 203 10.05 -10.50 8.27
N VAL A 204 11.07 -11.37 8.39
CA VAL A 204 11.01 -12.78 7.94
C VAL A 204 9.90 -13.53 8.68
N ILE A 205 9.80 -13.41 10.00
CA ILE A 205 8.77 -14.10 10.82
C ILE A 205 7.37 -13.75 10.32
N PHE A 206 7.10 -12.46 10.08
CA PHE A 206 5.78 -12.02 9.65
C PHE A 206 5.51 -12.35 8.17
N TYR A 207 6.52 -12.35 7.29
CA TYR A 207 6.35 -12.83 5.92
C TYR A 207 6.05 -14.32 5.84
N ASP A 208 6.70 -15.16 6.66
CA ASP A 208 6.35 -16.58 6.77
C ASP A 208 4.93 -16.77 7.26
N ARG A 209 4.52 -16.00 8.29
CA ARG A 209 3.17 -16.05 8.85
C ARG A 209 2.09 -15.71 7.81
N GLU A 210 2.38 -14.76 6.93
CA GLU A 210 1.49 -14.38 5.81
C GLU A 210 1.57 -15.38 4.63
N GLY A 211 2.56 -16.28 4.62
CA GLY A 211 2.80 -17.22 3.51
C GLY A 211 3.58 -16.62 2.34
N MET A 212 4.21 -15.46 2.50
CA MET A 212 5.02 -14.77 1.49
C MET A 212 6.45 -15.33 1.43
N LYS A 213 6.60 -16.59 1.05
CA LYS A 213 7.88 -17.33 1.08
C LYS A 213 9.00 -16.66 0.27
N GLU A 214 8.69 -16.16 -0.93
CA GLU A 214 9.69 -15.52 -1.80
C GLU A 214 10.34 -14.30 -1.13
N LYS A 215 9.53 -13.48 -0.45
CA LYS A 215 10.05 -12.35 0.33
C LYS A 215 10.87 -12.81 1.54
N ALA A 216 10.36 -13.77 2.31
CA ALA A 216 11.09 -14.30 3.47
C ALA A 216 12.45 -14.91 3.08
N ASP A 217 12.51 -15.69 2.00
CA ASP A 217 13.75 -16.32 1.52
C ASP A 217 14.76 -15.30 0.95
N ALA A 218 14.27 -14.23 0.30
CA ALA A 218 15.10 -13.13 -0.15
C ALA A 218 15.77 -12.42 1.05
N LEU A 219 15.03 -12.15 2.12
CA LEU A 219 15.56 -11.55 3.35
C LEU A 219 16.52 -12.49 4.09
N ARG A 220 16.22 -13.79 4.18
CA ARG A 220 17.17 -14.79 4.72
C ARG A 220 18.47 -14.83 3.96
N THR A 221 18.41 -14.75 2.63
CA THR A 221 19.60 -14.68 1.77
C THR A 221 20.40 -13.42 2.05
N LEU A 222 19.73 -12.28 2.24
CA LEU A 222 20.37 -11.01 2.58
C LEU A 222 21.10 -11.07 3.93
N LEU A 223 20.50 -11.73 4.93
CA LEU A 223 21.11 -11.98 6.24
C LEU A 223 22.28 -12.99 6.18
N GLY A 224 22.13 -14.07 5.40
CA GLY A 224 23.12 -15.16 5.29
C GLY A 224 24.36 -14.84 4.45
N ARG A 225 24.30 -13.84 3.54
CA ARG A 225 25.46 -13.40 2.72
C ARG A 225 26.58 -12.71 3.51
N ARG A 226 26.49 -12.62 4.84
CA ARG A 226 27.48 -11.92 5.70
C ARG A 226 28.10 -12.74 6.82
N ILE A 227 28.05 -14.07 6.76
CA ILE A 227 28.94 -14.92 7.58
C ILE A 227 30.22 -15.24 6.79
N VAL A 228 31.13 -14.26 6.66
CA VAL A 228 32.59 -14.44 6.56
C VAL A 228 33.26 -13.20 7.15
#